data_AF-A0A0S1S891-F1
#
_entry.id   AF-A0A0S1S891-F1
#
_cell.length_a   1.000
_cell.length_b   1.000
_cell.length_c   1.000
_cell.angle_alpha   90.00
_cell.angle_beta   90.00
_cell.angle_gamma   90.00
#
_symmetry.space_group_name_H-M   'P 1'
#
loop_
_entity.id
_entity.type
_entity.pdbx_description
1 polymer ?
#
loop_
_entity_poly.entity_id
_entity_poly.type
_entity_poly.pdbx_seq_one_letter_code
_entity_poly.pdbx_strand_id
1 'polypeptide(L)' 'MFIKILKVSLICFLVIGLTTGCSSTVHVSAKNSAPGQVKKATGSKSAKAYAPGQQKKNKY' A
#
# COMPACT_ATOMS: atom_id res chain seq x y z
N MET A 1 22.91 5.01 -41.30
CA MET A 1 21.91 5.77 -40.52
C MET A 1 20.85 4.85 -39.92
N PHE A 2 20.24 3.96 -40.72
CA PHE A 2 19.23 2.97 -40.28
C PHE A 2 19.65 2.06 -39.12
N ILE A 3 20.85 1.48 -39.15
CA ILE A 3 21.34 0.57 -38.09
C ILE A 3 21.55 1.28 -36.75
N LYS A 4 21.84 2.59 -36.76
CA LYS A 4 21.96 3.40 -35.54
C LYS A 4 20.59 3.65 -34.92
N ILE A 5 19.60 3.97 -35.76
CA ILE A 5 18.20 4.18 -35.34
C ILE A 5 17.61 2.88 -34.78
N LEU A 6 17.89 1.73 -35.40
CA LEU A 6 17.42 0.42 -34.94
C LEU A 6 17.97 0.05 -33.55
N LYS A 7 19.26 0.32 -33.29
CA LYS A 7 19.88 0.08 -31.98
C LYS A 7 19.35 1.01 -30.89
N VAL A 8 19.14 2.29 -31.21
CA VAL A 8 18.54 3.26 -30.27
C VAL A 8 17.11 2.87 -29.90
N SER A 9 16.31 2.45 -30.88
CA SER A 9 14.93 2.00 -30.63
C SER A 9 14.85 0.76 -29.73
N LEU A 10 15.78 -0.19 -29.91
CA LEU A 10 15.83 -1.42 -29.09
C LEU A 10 16.17 -1.11 -27.63
N ILE A 11 17.09 -0.18 -27.40
CA ILE A 11 17.50 0.24 -26.05
C ILE A 11 16.34 0.97 -25.36
N CYS A 12 15.61 1.83 -26.06
CA CYS A 12 14.45 2.54 -25.49
C CYS A 12 13.34 1.58 -25.03
N PHE A 13 13.05 0.53 -25.80
CA PHE A 13 12.02 -0.45 -25.43
C PHE A 13 12.38 -1.23 -24.15
N LEU A 14 13.67 -1.57 -23.98
CA LEU A 14 14.15 -2.29 -22.81
C LEU A 14 13.99 -1.47 -21.52
N VAL A 15 14.27 -0.16 -21.60
CA VAL A 15 14.17 0.76 -20.44
C VAL A 15 12.71 0.95 -20.01
N ILE A 16 11.79 1.09 -20.95
CA ILE A 16 10.37 1.29 -20.64
C ILE A 16 9.78 0.05 -19.95
N GLY A 17 10.09 -1.16 -20.42
CA GLY A 17 9.57 -2.41 -19.86
C GLY A 17 10.01 -2.69 -18.41
N LEU A 18 11.15 -2.15 -17.97
CA LEU A 18 11.65 -2.34 -16.60
C LEU A 18 10.93 -1.45 -15.57
N THR A 19 10.22 -0.40 -16.01
CA THR A 19 9.60 0.58 -15.11
C THR A 19 8.14 0.27 -14.75
N THR A 20 7.48 -0.66 -15.44
CA THR A 20 6.05 -0.92 -15.27
C THR A 20 5.70 -1.96 -14.19
N GLY A 21 6.67 -2.45 -13.43
CA GLY A 21 6.53 -3.66 -12.60
C GLY A 21 6.22 -3.50 -11.11
N CYS A 22 6.05 -2.29 -10.56
CA CYS A 22 5.88 -2.13 -9.11
C CYS A 22 4.53 -1.51 -8.73
N SER A 23 3.49 -2.34 -8.63
CA SER A 23 2.20 -1.97 -8.02
C SER A 23 2.00 -2.79 -6.75
N SER A 24 2.16 -2.16 -5.58
CA SER A 24 1.82 -2.78 -4.29
C SER A 24 0.35 -2.55 -3.98
N THR A 25 -0.50 -3.53 -4.26
CA THR A 25 -1.93 -3.48 -3.92
C THR A 25 -2.09 -3.71 -2.42
N VAL A 26 -2.40 -2.66 -1.66
CA VAL A 26 -2.67 -2.77 -0.22
C VAL A 26 -4.11 -3.31 -0.03
N HIS A 27 -4.26 -4.59 0.29
CA HIS A 27 -5.55 -5.17 0.66
C HIS A 27 -5.96 -4.68 2.06
N VAL A 28 -6.69 -3.57 2.15
CA VAL A 28 -7.30 -3.12 3.40
C VAL A 28 -8.71 -3.73 3.51
N SER A 29 -8.84 -4.85 4.21
CA SER A 29 -10.15 -5.42 4.52
C SER A 29 -10.87 -4.51 5.54
N ALA A 30 -11.80 -3.69 5.05
CA ALA A 30 -12.55 -2.73 5.86
C ALA A 30 -13.42 -3.38 6.95
N LYS A 31 -13.69 -4.70 6.85
CA LYS A 31 -14.66 -5.37 7.71
C LYS A 31 -14.12 -5.79 9.08
N ASN A 32 -12.79 -5.94 9.25
CA ASN A 32 -12.18 -6.37 10.51
C ASN A 32 -10.73 -5.85 10.61
N SER A 33 -10.55 -4.53 10.68
CA SER A 33 -9.22 -3.99 10.99
C SER A 33 -8.85 -4.38 12.42
N ALA A 34 -7.90 -5.30 12.56
CA ALA A 34 -7.39 -5.73 13.86
C ALA A 34 -6.98 -4.49 14.69
N PRO A 35 -7.12 -4.50 16.03
CA PRO A 35 -6.84 -3.33 16.88
C PRO A 35 -5.47 -2.70 16.64
N GLY A 36 -4.47 -3.52 16.28
CA GLY A 36 -3.13 -3.07 15.91
C GLY A 36 -3.07 -2.29 14.59
N GLN A 37 -3.89 -2.62 13.60
CA GLN A 37 -3.98 -1.89 12.32
C GLN A 37 -4.68 -0.54 12.52
N VAL A 38 -5.76 -0.53 13.31
CA VAL A 38 -6.46 0.71 13.66
C VAL A 38 -5.56 1.64 14.49
N LYS A 39 -4.76 1.10 15.41
CA LYS A 39 -3.76 1.89 16.16
C LYS A 39 -2.76 2.57 15.21
N LYS A 40 -2.23 1.83 14.24
CA LYS A 40 -1.27 2.37 13.25
C LYS A 40 -1.90 3.47 12.39
N ALA A 41 -3.13 3.26 11.92
CA ALA A 41 -3.85 4.23 11.10
C ALA A 41 -4.23 5.51 11.88
N THR A 42 -4.61 5.37 13.16
CA THR A 42 -5.10 6.49 13.98
C THR A 42 -4.01 7.24 14.73
N GLY A 43 -2.76 6.74 14.73
CA GLY A 43 -1.66 7.35 15.49
C GLY A 43 -1.82 7.31 17.00
N SER A 44 -2.80 6.55 17.53
CA SER A 44 -3.06 6.49 18.97
C SER A 44 -1.92 5.82 19.73
N LYS A 45 -1.53 6.39 20.87
CA LYS A 45 -0.49 5.84 21.74
C LYS A 45 -0.85 4.45 22.29
N SER A 46 -2.14 4.11 22.38
CA SER A 46 -2.64 2.86 22.98
C SER A 46 -3.66 2.12 22.12
N ALA A 47 -3.49 0.80 21.96
CA ALA A 47 -4.47 -0.08 21.29
C ALA A 47 -5.68 -0.42 22.18
N LYS A 48 -5.66 -0.04 23.47
CA LYS A 48 -6.67 -0.44 24.45
C LYS A 48 -8.06 0.05 24.05
N ALA A 49 -8.18 1.25 23.47
CA ALA A 49 -9.46 1.78 23.00
C ALA A 49 -10.10 0.98 21.84
N TYR A 50 -9.28 0.24 21.08
CA TYR A 50 -9.73 -0.57 19.94
C TYR A 50 -9.93 -2.04 20.31
N ALA A 51 -9.69 -2.43 21.56
CA ALA A 51 -9.89 -3.79 22.01
C ALA A 51 -11.40 -4.12 22.11
N PRO A 52 -11.83 -5.31 21.66
CA PRO A 52 -13.23 -5.73 21.74
C PRO A 52 -13.72 -5.67 23.20
N GLY A 53 -14.82 -4.95 23.43
CA GLY A 53 -15.40 -4.73 24.77
C GLY A 53 -15.10 -3.37 25.41
N GLN A 54 -14.16 -2.58 24.89
CA GLN A 54 -13.83 -1.24 25.45
C GLN A 54 -14.78 -0.13 24.96
N GLN A 55 -15.37 -0.26 23.76
CA GLN A 55 -16.34 0.71 23.22
C GLN A 55 -17.64 0.82 24.05
N LYS A 56 -17.95 -0.17 24.90
CA LYS A 56 -19.15 -0.14 25.75
C LYS A 56 -19.02 0.82 26.95
N LYS A 57 -17.84 1.35 27.24
CA LYS A 57 -17.59 2.22 28.40
C LYS A 57 -17.85 3.71 28.16
N ASN A 58 -18.12 4.12 26.92
CA ASN A 58 -18.36 5.52 26.56
C ASN A 58 -19.83 5.81 26.17
N LYS A 59 -20.77 4.97 26.64
CA LYS A 59 -22.21 5.27 26.61
C LYS A 59 -22.63 5.73 28.00
N TYR A 60 -22.38 6.98 28.33
CA TYR A 60 -23.03 7.71 29.41
C TYR A 60 -23.27 9.14 28.92
#